data_AF-F0YB04-F1
#
_entry.id   AF-F0YB04-F1
#
_cell.length_a   1.000
_cell.length_b   1.000
_cell.length_c   1.000
_cell.angle_alpha   90.00
_cell.angle_beta   90.00
_cell.angle_gamma   90.00
#
_symmetry.space_group_name_H-M   'P 1'
#
loop_
_entity.id
_entity.type
_entity.pdbx_description
1 polymer ?
#
loop_
_entity_poly.entity_id
_entity_poly.type
_entity_poly.pdbx_seq_one_letter_code
_entity_poly.pdbx_strand_id
1 'polypeptide(L)'
;HARTSAPIAPQLLAAGYDSDDDVDEEWRLERAEQLLEEFEDVTPQEKAFMKLWNRWVFRNPIQADRTVPRAVNAFAADLASQLVRQNLRHNLLLHLLHLWDNSLLSAQNITDCMAIVDDKAAQQLAAEGA
;
A
#
# COMPACT_ATOMS: atom_id res chain seq x y z
N HIS A 1 -11.53 -28.69 7.76
CA HIS A 1 -10.96 -27.54 7.06
C HIS A 1 -11.97 -26.98 6.06
N ALA A 2 -12.43 -25.73 6.22
CA ALA A 2 -13.46 -25.12 5.38
C ALA A 2 -13.08 -25.02 3.90
N ARG A 3 -11.79 -24.82 3.59
CA ARG A 3 -11.28 -24.67 2.21
C ARG A 3 -11.23 -25.97 1.41
N THR A 4 -10.97 -27.10 2.06
CA THR A 4 -10.70 -28.38 1.38
C THR A 4 -11.76 -29.44 1.65
N SER A 5 -12.73 -29.14 2.52
CA SER A 5 -13.70 -30.11 3.05
C SER A 5 -13.05 -31.35 3.68
N ALA A 6 -11.76 -31.28 4.02
CA ALA A 6 -11.01 -32.39 4.58
C ALA A 6 -11.14 -32.42 6.11
N PRO A 7 -11.10 -33.63 6.73
CA PRO A 7 -11.04 -33.77 8.18
C PRO A 7 -9.75 -33.14 8.71
N ILE A 8 -9.83 -32.50 9.88
CA ILE A 8 -8.67 -31.93 10.56
C ILE A 8 -7.79 -33.08 11.08
N ALA A 9 -6.48 -32.98 10.86
CA ALA A 9 -5.53 -33.96 11.38
C ALA A 9 -5.55 -33.94 12.94
N PRO A 10 -5.55 -35.10 13.62
CA PRO A 10 -5.64 -35.15 15.09
C PRO A 10 -4.58 -34.31 15.82
N GLN A 11 -3.40 -34.17 15.23
CA GLN A 11 -2.29 -33.38 15.75
C GLN A 11 -2.58 -31.87 15.74
N LEU A 12 -3.24 -31.37 14.68
CA LEU A 12 -3.65 -29.97 14.55
C LEU A 12 -4.84 -29.65 15.46
N LEU A 13 -5.78 -30.59 15.60
CA LEU A 13 -6.89 -30.49 16.54
C LEU A 13 -6.40 -30.41 18.00
N ALA A 14 -5.42 -31.25 18.36
CA ALA A 14 -4.83 -31.24 19.70
C ALA A 14 -4.02 -29.95 19.98
N ALA A 15 -3.49 -29.31 18.94
CA ALA A 15 -2.82 -28.02 19.02
C ALA A 15 -3.79 -26.83 19.06
N GLY A 16 -5.10 -27.06 18.95
CA GLY A 16 -6.10 -25.99 18.87
C GLY A 16 -5.99 -25.13 17.60
N TYR A 17 -5.29 -25.62 16.58
CA TYR A 17 -5.13 -24.93 15.31
C TYR A 17 -6.37 -25.16 14.44
N ASP A 18 -7.07 -24.08 14.14
CA ASP A 18 -8.12 -24.05 13.13
C ASP A 18 -7.66 -23.20 11.94
N SER A 19 -7.86 -23.74 10.75
CA SER A 19 -7.41 -23.12 9.49
C SER A 19 -8.35 -22.00 9.02
N ASP A 20 -9.41 -21.71 9.77
CA ASP A 20 -10.39 -20.67 9.44
C ASP A 20 -9.80 -19.24 9.51
N ASP A 21 -8.72 -19.03 10.27
CA ASP A 21 -7.98 -17.74 10.28
C ASP A 21 -6.98 -17.62 9.11
N ASP A 22 -6.68 -18.70 8.38
CA ASP A 22 -5.79 -18.70 7.22
C ASP A 22 -6.53 -18.34 5.92
N VAL A 23 -7.41 -17.33 5.98
CA VAL A 23 -8.08 -16.82 4.78
C VAL A 23 -7.03 -16.10 3.94
N ASP A 24 -6.61 -16.74 2.86
CA ASP A 24 -5.82 -16.11 1.82
C ASP A 24 -6.69 -15.09 1.08
N GLU A 25 -6.55 -13.84 1.47
CA GLU A 25 -7.31 -12.72 0.91
C GLU A 25 -6.66 -12.13 -0.35
N GLU A 26 -5.56 -12.72 -0.86
CA GLU A 26 -4.83 -12.22 -2.03
C GLU A 26 -5.70 -12.12 -3.28
N TRP A 27 -6.70 -12.98 -3.44
CA TRP A 27 -7.67 -12.90 -4.54
C TRP A 27 -8.38 -11.54 -4.61
N ARG A 28 -8.60 -10.86 -3.47
CA ARG A 28 -9.21 -9.52 -3.44
C ARG A 28 -8.28 -8.49 -4.04
N LEU A 29 -6.99 -8.59 -3.74
CA LEU A 29 -5.96 -7.73 -4.28
C LEU A 29 -5.80 -7.96 -5.79
N GLU A 30 -5.72 -9.21 -6.22
CA GLU A 30 -5.66 -9.58 -7.65
C GLU A 30 -6.86 -9.03 -8.41
N ARG A 31 -8.07 -9.19 -7.86
CA ARG A 31 -9.29 -8.67 -8.50
C ARG A 31 -9.28 -7.14 -8.58
N ALA A 32 -8.84 -6.45 -7.52
CA ALA A 32 -8.73 -4.99 -7.51
C ALA A 32 -7.74 -4.49 -8.58
N GLU A 33 -6.62 -5.18 -8.76
CA GLU A 33 -5.64 -4.83 -9.79
C GLU A 33 -6.12 -5.08 -11.20
N GLN A 34 -6.90 -6.14 -11.43
CA GLN A 34 -7.53 -6.43 -12.72
C GLN A 34 -8.57 -5.36 -13.07
N LEU A 35 -9.45 -5.02 -12.12
CA LEU A 35 -10.44 -3.96 -12.31
C LEU A 35 -9.80 -2.62 -12.64
N LEU A 36 -8.66 -2.30 -12.00
CA LEU A 36 -7.93 -1.08 -12.29
C LEU A 36 -7.35 -1.04 -13.71
N GLU A 37 -7.05 -2.19 -14.32
CA GLU A 37 -6.60 -2.25 -15.71
C GLU A 37 -7.70 -1.89 -16.71
N GLU A 38 -8.97 -2.09 -16.37
CA GLU A 38 -10.12 -1.82 -17.24
C GLU A 38 -10.36 -0.31 -17.49
N PHE A 39 -9.72 0.60 -16.74
CA PHE A 39 -9.85 2.05 -16.92
C PHE A 39 -8.97 2.59 -18.07
N GLU A 40 -9.56 3.01 -19.18
CA GLU A 40 -8.83 3.55 -20.34
C GLU A 40 -8.36 4.99 -20.15
N ASP A 41 -9.02 5.74 -19.26
CA ASP A 41 -8.76 7.15 -18.96
C ASP A 41 -7.69 7.37 -17.89
N VAL A 42 -7.16 6.29 -17.30
CA VAL A 42 -6.09 6.34 -16.28
C VAL A 42 -4.77 5.92 -16.87
N THR A 43 -3.73 6.72 -16.67
CA THR A 43 -2.41 6.44 -17.22
C THR A 43 -1.75 5.22 -16.55
N PRO A 44 -0.82 4.51 -17.22
CA PRO A 44 -0.11 3.38 -16.61
C PRO A 44 0.67 3.75 -15.34
N GLN A 45 1.16 4.99 -15.24
CA GLN A 45 1.86 5.49 -14.05
C GLN A 45 0.92 5.70 -12.86
N GLU A 46 -0.26 6.28 -13.10
CA GLU A 46 -1.30 6.42 -12.08
C GLU A 46 -1.79 5.05 -11.61
N LYS A 47 -2.05 4.12 -12.55
CA LYS A 47 -2.40 2.73 -12.21
C LYS A 47 -1.31 2.09 -11.36
N ALA A 48 -0.03 2.21 -11.74
CA ALA A 48 1.08 1.64 -10.98
C ALA A 48 1.13 2.18 -9.55
N PHE A 49 0.93 3.49 -9.37
CA PHE A 49 0.84 4.10 -8.04
C PHE A 49 -0.37 3.58 -7.25
N MET A 50 -1.56 3.56 -7.85
CA MET A 50 -2.79 3.09 -7.19
C MET A 50 -2.66 1.62 -6.74
N LYS A 51 -2.06 0.75 -7.57
CA LYS A 51 -1.75 -0.63 -7.19
C LYS A 51 -0.81 -0.69 -6.00
N LEU A 52 0.25 0.12 -6.02
CA LEU A 52 1.23 0.17 -4.94
C LEU A 52 0.59 0.60 -3.60
N TRP A 53 -0.25 1.63 -3.63
CA TRP A 53 -1.02 2.09 -2.48
C TRP A 53 -2.01 1.01 -1.99
N ASN A 54 -2.81 0.42 -2.88
CA ASN A 54 -3.78 -0.61 -2.52
C ASN A 54 -3.13 -1.84 -1.89
N ARG A 55 -1.98 -2.30 -2.42
CA ARG A 55 -1.18 -3.38 -1.83
C ARG A 55 -0.73 -3.07 -0.41
N TRP A 56 -0.27 -1.84 -0.20
CA TRP A 56 0.23 -1.42 1.10
C TRP A 56 -0.90 -1.31 2.13
N VAL A 57 -2.04 -0.71 1.76
CA VAL A 57 -3.23 -0.59 2.63
C VAL A 57 -3.84 -1.96 2.93
N PHE A 58 -3.84 -2.88 1.96
CA PHE A 58 -4.30 -4.26 2.18
C PHE A 58 -3.51 -4.94 3.30
N ARG A 59 -2.19 -4.73 3.36
CA ARG A 59 -1.32 -5.27 4.41
C ARG A 59 -1.33 -4.44 5.71
N ASN A 60 -1.67 -3.17 5.62
CA ASN A 60 -1.66 -2.20 6.71
C ASN A 60 -3.03 -1.50 6.80
N PRO A 61 -4.07 -2.21 7.28
CA PRO A 61 -5.43 -1.69 7.26
C PRO A 61 -5.55 -0.42 8.10
N ILE A 62 -6.09 0.63 7.47
CA ILE A 62 -6.36 1.92 8.10
C ILE A 62 -7.77 1.89 8.67
N GLN A 63 -7.89 1.90 9.99
CA GLN A 63 -9.19 1.73 10.67
C GLN A 63 -9.92 3.05 10.97
N ALA A 64 -9.21 4.18 10.95
CA ALA A 64 -9.79 5.48 11.29
C ALA A 64 -9.12 6.64 10.55
N ASP A 65 -9.90 7.68 10.25
CA ASP A 65 -9.44 8.88 9.52
C ASP A 65 -8.24 9.54 10.21
N ARG A 66 -8.27 9.63 11.54
CA ARG A 66 -7.17 10.19 12.35
C ARG A 66 -5.84 9.46 12.18
N THR A 67 -5.83 8.24 11.62
CA THR A 67 -4.62 7.46 11.36
C THR A 67 -4.07 7.62 9.95
N VAL A 68 -4.81 8.24 9.04
CA VAL A 68 -4.39 8.47 7.65
C VAL A 68 -3.06 9.25 7.56
N PRO A 69 -2.83 10.35 8.32
CA PRO A 69 -1.54 11.04 8.29
C PRO A 69 -0.34 10.16 8.66
N ARG A 70 -0.52 9.27 9.64
CA ARG A 70 0.53 8.32 10.02
C ARG A 70 0.71 7.24 8.94
N ALA A 71 -0.38 6.79 8.34
CA ALA A 71 -0.35 5.76 7.31
C ALA A 71 0.38 6.25 6.05
N VAL A 72 0.13 7.48 5.58
CA VAL A 72 0.85 8.02 4.40
C VAL A 72 2.34 8.17 4.64
N ASN A 73 2.77 8.57 5.85
CA ASN A 73 4.18 8.64 6.20
C ASN A 73 4.83 7.25 6.27
N ALA A 74 4.12 6.26 6.82
CA ALA A 74 4.59 4.87 6.85
C ALA A 74 4.70 4.28 5.43
N PHE A 75 3.69 4.51 4.58
CA PHE A 75 3.73 4.16 3.16
C PHE A 75 4.93 4.78 2.45
N ALA A 76 5.16 6.08 2.64
CA ALA A 76 6.30 6.77 2.06
C ALA A 76 7.62 6.15 2.54
N ALA A 77 7.78 5.86 3.84
CA ALA A 77 8.99 5.26 4.38
C ALA A 77 9.25 3.84 3.83
N ASP A 78 8.21 2.99 3.79
CA ASP A 78 8.33 1.59 3.36
C ASP A 78 8.62 1.48 1.86
N LEU A 79 8.02 2.36 1.06
CA LEU A 79 8.02 2.26 -0.41
C LEU A 79 8.79 3.37 -1.12
N ALA A 80 9.47 4.28 -0.39
CA ALA A 80 10.26 5.37 -0.97
C ALA A 80 11.21 4.88 -2.07
N SER A 81 11.94 3.78 -1.83
CA SER A 81 12.88 3.25 -2.83
C SER A 81 12.20 2.83 -4.13
N GLN A 82 10.97 2.32 -4.05
CA GLN A 82 10.18 1.92 -5.22
C GLN A 82 9.54 3.13 -5.90
N LEU A 83 9.03 4.08 -5.12
CA LEU A 83 8.47 5.34 -5.60
C LEU A 83 9.49 6.15 -6.39
N VAL A 84 10.73 6.25 -5.91
CA VAL A 84 11.82 6.94 -6.62
C VAL A 84 12.18 6.20 -7.90
N ARG A 85 12.43 4.89 -7.81
CA ARG A 85 12.82 4.06 -8.97
C ARG A 85 11.79 4.07 -10.10
N GLN A 86 10.50 4.10 -9.77
CA GLN A 86 9.41 4.12 -10.72
C GLN A 86 8.96 5.55 -11.10
N ASN A 87 9.65 6.58 -10.61
CA ASN A 87 9.32 8.00 -10.82
C ASN A 87 7.87 8.35 -10.47
N LEU A 88 7.36 7.82 -9.34
CA LEU A 88 5.98 7.98 -8.89
C LEU A 88 5.78 9.14 -7.90
N ARG A 89 6.80 9.98 -7.69
CA ARG A 89 6.74 11.13 -6.78
C ARG A 89 5.56 12.07 -7.07
N HIS A 90 5.30 12.37 -8.34
CA HIS A 90 4.17 13.23 -8.72
C HIS A 90 2.81 12.58 -8.41
N ASN A 91 2.67 11.28 -8.71
CA ASN A 91 1.46 10.52 -8.40
C ASN A 91 1.19 10.45 -6.88
N LEU A 92 2.25 10.33 -6.06
CA LEU A 92 2.12 10.44 -4.60
C LEU A 92 1.57 11.81 -4.21
N LEU A 93 2.13 12.90 -4.74
CA LEU A 93 1.65 14.24 -4.42
C LEU A 93 0.16 14.43 -4.79
N LEU A 94 -0.25 13.97 -5.97
CA LEU A 94 -1.66 14.03 -6.39
C LEU A 94 -2.56 13.24 -5.44
N HIS A 95 -2.12 12.05 -5.00
CA HIS A 95 -2.85 11.26 -4.02
C HIS A 95 -2.97 11.97 -2.66
N LEU A 96 -1.90 12.60 -2.17
CA LEU A 96 -1.92 13.37 -0.93
C LEU A 96 -2.86 14.59 -1.03
N LEU A 97 -2.88 15.26 -2.18
CA LEU A 97 -3.83 16.35 -2.44
C LEU A 97 -5.28 15.84 -2.44
N HIS A 98 -5.53 14.69 -3.05
CA HIS A 98 -6.86 14.06 -3.01
C HIS A 98 -7.27 13.72 -1.56
N LEU A 99 -6.36 13.22 -0.72
CA LEU A 99 -6.65 12.99 0.70
C LEU A 99 -6.90 14.29 1.49
N TRP A 100 -6.19 15.37 1.15
CA TRP A 100 -6.44 16.70 1.72
C TRP A 100 -7.82 17.23 1.32
N ASP A 101 -8.23 17.07 0.06
CA ASP A 101 -9.57 17.48 -0.41
C ASP A 101 -10.69 16.72 0.33
N ASN A 102 -10.41 15.48 0.75
CA ASN A 102 -11.31 14.68 1.59
C ASN A 102 -11.17 14.99 3.10
N SER A 103 -10.46 16.06 3.48
CA SER A 103 -10.22 16.48 4.87
C SER A 103 -9.49 15.44 5.74
N LEU A 104 -8.73 14.53 5.12
CA LEU A 104 -7.97 13.48 5.84
C LEU A 104 -6.53 13.90 6.18
N LEU A 105 -6.00 14.91 5.48
CA LEU A 105 -4.64 15.40 5.68
C LEU A 105 -4.61 16.90 5.95
N SER A 106 -3.54 17.34 6.62
CA SER A 106 -3.15 18.74 6.68
C SER A 106 -1.98 19.06 5.72
N ALA A 107 -1.71 20.33 5.43
CA ALA A 107 -0.66 20.76 4.51
C ALA A 107 0.71 20.36 5.06
N GLN A 108 0.85 20.41 6.39
CA GLN A 108 2.01 19.91 7.10
C GLN A 108 2.20 18.41 6.83
N ASN A 109 1.14 17.60 6.86
CA ASN A 109 1.26 16.17 6.58
C ASN A 109 1.70 15.88 5.13
N ILE A 110 1.26 16.69 4.17
CA ILE A 110 1.74 16.59 2.78
C ILE A 110 3.24 16.89 2.72
N THR A 111 3.68 18.00 3.33
CA THR A 111 5.09 18.38 3.37
C THR A 111 5.96 17.31 4.03
N ASP A 112 5.55 16.79 5.19
CA ASP A 112 6.27 15.75 5.91
C ASP A 112 6.40 14.47 5.09
N CYS A 113 5.31 14.02 4.46
CA CYS A 113 5.30 12.81 3.63
C CYS A 113 6.20 12.95 2.40
N MET A 114 6.16 14.10 1.72
CA MET A 114 6.99 14.36 0.56
C MET A 114 8.48 14.43 0.91
N ALA A 115 8.82 15.01 2.07
CA ALA A 115 10.21 15.06 2.55
C ALA A 115 10.84 13.67 2.70
N ILE A 116 10.08 12.68 3.18
CA ILE A 116 10.55 11.30 3.33
C ILE A 116 11.02 10.71 1.98
N VAL A 117 10.24 10.93 0.92
CA VAL A 117 10.57 10.40 -0.42
C VAL A 117 11.71 11.19 -1.06
N ASP A 118 11.74 12.50 -0.85
CA ASP A 118 12.78 13.38 -1.39
C ASP A 118 14.15 13.13 -0.76
N ASP A 119 14.18 12.94 0.56
CA ASP A 119 15.40 12.55 1.28
C ASP A 119 15.93 11.21 0.77
N LYS A 120 15.02 10.25 0.49
CA LYS A 120 15.42 8.95 -0.08
C LYS A 120 15.98 9.10 -1.49
N ALA A 121 15.37 9.95 -2.32
CA ALA A 121 15.85 10.22 -3.67
C ALA A 121 17.25 10.85 -3.64
N ALA A 122 17.48 11.82 -2.75
CA ALA A 122 18.78 12.44 -2.56
C ALA A 122 19.86 11.44 -2.11
N GLN A 123 19.51 10.53 -1.19
CA GLN A 123 20.42 9.46 -0.74
C GLN A 123 20.78 8.49 -1.88
N GLN A 124 19.84 8.12 -2.75
CA GLN A 124 20.10 7.25 -3.89
C GLN A 124 21.01 7.92 -4.91
N LEU A 125 20.76 9.19 -5.24
CA LEU A 125 21.62 9.97 -6.13
C LEU A 125 23.06 10.10 -5.58
N ALA A 126 23.21 10.32 -4.27
CA ALA A 126 24.52 10.38 -3.63
C ALA A 126 25.26 9.04 -3.66
N ALA A 127 24.54 7.92 -3.55
CA ALA A 127 25.12 6.57 -3.61
C ALA A 127 25.49 6.13 -5.04
N GLU A 128 24.82 6.64 -6.07
CA GLU A 128 25.14 6.36 -7.48
C GLU A 128 26.29 7.22 -8.01
N GLY A 129 26.54 8.37 -7.38
CA GLY A 129 27.64 9.28 -7.73
C GLY A 129 28.96 9.03 -6.98
N ALA A 130 29.01 8.07 -6.06
CA ALA A 130 30.18 7.67 -5.26
C ALA A 130 30.76 6.34 -5.74
#